data_AF-J7IKG0-F1
#
_entry.id   AF-J7IKG0-F1
#
_cell.length_a   1.000
_cell.length_b   1.000
_cell.length_c   1.000
_cell.angle_alpha   90.00
_cell.angle_beta   90.00
_cell.angle_gamma   90.00
#
_symmetry.space_group_name_H-M   'P 1'
#
loop_
_entity.id
_entity.type
_entity.pdbx_description
1 polymer ?
#
loop_
_entity_poly.entity_id
_entity_poly.type
_entity_poly.pdbx_seq_one_letter_code
_entity_poly.pdbx_strand_id
1 'polypeptide(L)'
;LVADDRVKMERDGDSISLTVHSVTKADQGEYICEAMNYVGEARSVALVVVVSQEVRFMPVPPAVTHQHVMEFDVEEDDSSRSPSP
;
A
#
# COMPACT_ATOMS: atom_id res chain seq x y z
N LEU A 1 -20.38 24.88 -10.20
CA LEU A 1 -19.90 23.85 -9.25
C LEU A 1 -20.53 22.54 -9.71
N VAL A 2 -19.75 21.70 -10.37
CA VAL A 2 -20.24 20.39 -10.86
C VAL A 2 -20.36 19.50 -9.64
N ALA A 3 -21.54 18.93 -9.40
CA ALA A 3 -21.71 17.93 -8.36
C ALA A 3 -20.84 16.72 -8.72
N ASP A 4 -19.94 16.32 -7.83
CA ASP A 4 -19.18 15.09 -7.99
C ASP A 4 -20.12 13.93 -7.64
N ASP A 5 -20.47 13.10 -8.63
CA ASP A 5 -21.34 11.94 -8.47
C ASP A 5 -20.79 10.92 -7.46
N ARG A 6 -19.50 11.01 -7.10
CA ARG A 6 -18.85 10.16 -6.10
C ARG A 6 -19.17 10.60 -4.67
N VAL A 7 -19.66 11.81 -4.46
CA VAL A 7 -19.85 12.39 -3.13
C VAL A 7 -21.32 12.38 -2.76
N LYS A 8 -21.66 11.67 -1.68
CA LYS A 8 -23.02 11.59 -1.14
C LYS A 8 -23.09 12.19 0.25
N MET A 9 -24.04 13.09 0.46
CA MET A 9 -24.36 13.62 1.78
C MET A 9 -25.71 13.05 2.24
N GLU A 10 -25.77 12.61 3.49
CA GLU A 10 -26.98 12.09 4.12
C GLU A 10 -27.19 12.77 5.47
N ARG A 11 -28.45 12.93 5.87
CA ARG A 11 -28.83 13.46 7.17
C ARG A 11 -29.83 12.53 7.83
N ASP A 12 -29.53 12.15 9.07
CA ASP A 12 -30.41 11.38 9.94
C ASP A 12 -30.56 12.13 11.27
N GLY A 13 -31.70 12.82 11.43
CA GLY A 13 -31.94 13.72 12.55
C GLY A 13 -30.90 14.84 12.65
N ASP A 14 -30.07 14.78 13.69
CA ASP A 14 -28.98 15.71 13.96
C ASP A 14 -27.61 15.22 13.47
N SER A 15 -27.55 14.00 12.90
CA SER A 15 -26.34 13.45 12.29
C SER A 15 -26.29 13.80 10.81
N ILE A 16 -25.14 14.29 10.35
CA ILE A 16 -24.85 14.54 8.93
C ILE A 16 -23.61 13.70 8.57
N SER A 17 -23.70 12.95 7.48
CA SER A 17 -22.64 12.08 7.00
C SER A 17 -22.25 12.43 5.57
N LEU A 18 -20.94 12.47 5.31
CA LEU A 18 -20.35 12.63 3.98
C LEU A 18 -19.68 11.31 3.57
N THR A 19 -20.12 10.72 2.47
CA THR A 19 -19.52 9.52 1.89
C THR A 19 -18.88 9.86 0.56
N VAL A 20 -17.60 9.51 0.39
CA VAL A 20 -16.88 9.65 -0.88
C VAL A 20 -16.62 8.25 -1.45
N HIS A 21 -17.20 7.96 -2.61
CA HIS A 21 -17.01 6.71 -3.32
C HIS A 21 -15.77 6.74 -4.22
N SER A 22 -15.22 5.56 -4.50
CA SER A 22 -14.06 5.38 -5.39
C SER A 22 -12.88 6.27 -5.00
N VAL A 23 -12.49 6.25 -3.72
CA VAL A 23 -11.44 7.11 -3.14
C VAL A 23 -10.11 6.95 -3.87
N THR A 24 -9.50 8.09 -4.17
CA THR A 24 -8.20 8.27 -4.82
C THR A 24 -7.26 9.07 -3.91
N LYS A 25 -5.98 9.11 -4.26
CA LYS A 25 -4.99 9.93 -3.53
C LYS A 25 -5.31 11.44 -3.55
N ALA A 26 -6.08 11.92 -4.53
CA ALA A 26 -6.48 13.32 -4.62
C ALA A 26 -7.54 13.71 -3.58
N ASP A 27 -8.21 12.72 -2.97
CA ASP A 27 -9.22 12.95 -1.94
C ASP A 27 -8.59 13.10 -0.53
N GLN A 28 -7.27 12.97 -0.41
CA GLN A 28 -6.56 13.31 0.81
C GLN A 28 -6.59 14.82 1.05
N GLY A 29 -6.81 15.23 2.29
CA GLY A 29 -6.81 16.64 2.65
C GLY A 29 -7.49 16.93 3.97
N GLU A 30 -7.68 18.22 4.22
CA GLU A 30 -8.45 18.71 5.35
C GLU A 30 -9.94 18.66 5.03
N TYR A 31 -10.71 17.98 5.89
CA TYR A 31 -12.16 17.92 5.85
C TYR A 31 -12.73 18.74 7.01
N ILE A 32 -13.69 19.60 6.69
CA ILE A 32 -14.29 20.54 7.64
C ILE A 32 -15.78 20.22 7.75
N CYS A 33 -16.24 20.01 8.98
CA CYS A 33 -17.67 20.01 9.30
C CYS A 33 -18.01 21.34 9.97
N GLU A 34 -18.91 22.09 9.35
CA GLU A 34 -19.33 23.41 9.82
C GLU A 34 -20.86 23.43 9.98
N ALA A 35 -21.31 23.85 11.16
CA ALA A 35 -22.72 23.98 11.50
C ALA A 35 -23.00 25.42 11.95
N MET A 36 -24.03 26.05 11.38
CA MET A 36 -24.41 27.43 11.69
C MET A 36 -25.88 27.53 12.10
N ASN A 37 -26.17 28.42 13.05
CA ASN A 37 -27.51 28.84 13.43
C ASN A 37 -27.56 30.36 13.67
N TYR A 38 -28.70 30.90 14.08
CA TYR A 38 -28.86 32.34 14.31
C TYR A 38 -28.05 32.89 15.50
N VAL A 39 -27.53 32.02 16.37
CA VAL A 39 -26.72 32.37 17.55
C VAL A 39 -25.24 32.36 17.21
N GLY A 40 -24.79 31.46 16.35
CA GLY A 40 -23.39 31.36 15.97
C GLY A 40 -23.06 30.13 15.13
N GLU A 41 -21.78 29.79 15.09
CA GLU A 41 -21.21 28.70 14.30
C GLU A 41 -20.38 27.74 15.18
N ALA A 42 -20.33 26.47 14.76
CA ALA A 42 -19.46 25.45 15.30
C ALA A 42 -18.72 24.77 14.15
N ARG A 43 -17.40 24.57 14.31
CA ARG A 43 -16.52 23.98 13.29
C ARG A 43 -15.68 22.85 13.87
N SER A 44 -15.57 21.75 13.13
CA SER A 44 -14.67 20.64 13.41
C SER A 44 -13.83 20.33 12.17
N VAL A 45 -12.56 19.97 12.38
CA VAL A 45 -11.57 19.81 11.32
C VAL A 45 -10.86 18.47 11.49
N ALA A 46 -10.75 17.71 10.40
CA ALA A 46 -10.06 16.43 10.37
C ALA A 46 -9.12 16.36 9.16
N LEU A 47 -7.88 15.92 9.38
CA LEU A 47 -6.94 15.62 8.30
C LEU A 47 -7.09 14.15 7.88
N VAL A 48 -7.51 13.91 6.65
CA VAL A 48 -7.72 12.57 6.09
C VAL A 48 -6.58 12.23 5.13
N VAL A 49 -5.88 11.12 5.37
CA VAL A 49 -4.79 10.62 4.53
C VAL A 49 -5.25 9.35 3.83
N VAL A 50 -5.14 9.33 2.49
CA VAL A 50 -5.51 8.16 1.70
C VAL A 50 -4.27 7.32 1.45
N VAL A 51 -4.25 6.09 1.94
CA VAL A 51 -3.16 5.12 1.70
C VAL A 51 -3.58 4.10 0.65
N SER A 52 -2.68 3.84 -0.30
CA SER A 52 -2.87 2.77 -1.29
C SER A 52 -2.43 1.48 -0.64
N GLN A 53 -3.30 0.48 -0.63
CA GLN A 53 -2.92 -0.85 -0.19
C GLN A 53 -2.14 -1.52 -1.32
N GLU A 54 -0.81 -1.37 -1.31
CA GLU A 54 0.05 -2.23 -2.13
C GLU A 54 -0.11 -3.66 -1.60
N VAL A 55 -0.93 -4.47 -2.25
CA VAL A 55 -0.92 -5.91 -1.99
C VAL A 55 0.37 -6.46 -2.59
N ARG A 56 1.43 -6.44 -1.79
CA ARG A 56 2.67 -7.13 -2.13
C ARG A 56 2.40 -8.62 -1.99
N PHE A 57 1.91 -9.24 -3.07
CA PHE A 57 2.06 -10.67 -3.25
C PHE A 57 3.56 -10.95 -3.41
N MET A 58 4.31 -11.03 -2.31
CA MET A 58 5.61 -11.66 -2.35
C MET A 58 5.35 -13.17 -2.40
N PRO A 59 5.60 -13.86 -3.53
CA PRO A 59 5.59 -15.31 -3.51
C PRO A 59 6.63 -15.75 -2.48
N VAL A 60 6.23 -16.63 -1.57
CA VAL A 60 7.17 -17.26 -0.63
C VAL A 60 8.32 -17.84 -1.46
N PRO A 61 9.58 -17.45 -1.21
CA PRO A 61 10.70 -18.02 -1.94
C PRO A 61 10.62 -19.55 -1.79
N PRO A 62 10.81 -20.31 -2.89
CA PRO A 62 10.66 -21.76 -2.84
C PRO A 62 11.56 -22.33 -1.75
N ALA A 63 11.01 -23.20 -0.91
CA ALA A 63 11.79 -23.91 0.09
C ALA A 63 12.90 -24.69 -0.64
N VAL A 64 14.15 -24.40 -0.34
CA VAL A 64 15.30 -25.11 -0.89
C VAL A 64 15.23 -26.54 -0.35
N THR A 65 14.74 -27.49 -1.14
CA THR A 65 14.59 -28.87 -0.68
C THR A 65 15.89 -29.65 -0.76
N HIS A 66 16.82 -29.29 -1.66
CA HIS A 66 18.14 -29.92 -1.76
C HIS A 66 19.19 -28.93 -2.29
N GLN A 67 20.24 -28.70 -1.51
CA GLN A 67 21.42 -27.94 -1.93
C GLN A 67 22.47 -28.93 -2.46
N HIS A 68 22.67 -29.01 -3.77
CA HIS A 68 23.83 -29.71 -4.33
C HIS A 68 25.00 -28.73 -4.31
N VAL A 69 25.74 -28.71 -3.19
CA VAL A 69 27.04 -28.06 -3.15
C VAL A 69 28.02 -29.00 -3.84
N MET A 70 28.49 -28.64 -5.03
CA MET A 70 29.71 -29.23 -5.57
C MET A 70 30.87 -28.41 -5.03
N GLU A 71 31.41 -28.83 -3.89
CA GLU A 71 32.75 -28.42 -3.48
C GLU A 71 33.73 -29.18 -4.39
N PHE A 72 34.30 -28.47 -5.36
CA PHE A 72 35.47 -28.94 -6.06
C PHE A 72 36.68 -28.49 -5.23
N ASP A 73 37.26 -29.43 -4.48
CA ASP A 73 38.60 -29.24 -3.96
C ASP A 73 39.55 -29.22 -5.16
N VAL A 74 40.05 -28.03 -5.49
CA VAL A 74 41.13 -27.90 -6.47
C VAL A 74 42.38 -28.45 -5.79
N GLU A 75 42.71 -29.71 -6.04
CA GLU A 75 44.04 -30.22 -5.72
C GLU A 75 45.04 -29.54 -6.67
N GLU A 76 45.88 -28.65 -6.11
CA GLU A 76 47.05 -28.11 -6.80
C GLU A 76 48.14 -29.19 -6.89
N ASP A 77 47.95 -30.20 -7.75
CA ASP A 77 49.05 -31.11 -8.15
C ASP A 77 49.50 -30.78 -9.57
N ASP A 78 50.47 -29.89 -9.67
CA ASP A 78 51.12 -29.43 -10.90
C ASP A 78 52.14 -30.46 -11.45
N SER A 79 51.83 -31.77 -11.44
CA SER A 79 52.74 -32.78 -12.02
C SER A 79 52.11 -34.17 -12.19
N SER A 80 51.32 -34.40 -13.25
CA SER A 80 51.34 -35.70 -13.96
C SER A 80 50.51 -35.71 -15.26
N ARG A 81 51.02 -35.09 -16.32
CA ARG A 81 50.70 -35.54 -17.68
C ARG A 81 51.58 -36.74 -18.01
N SER A 82 51.05 -37.95 -17.93
CA SER A 82 51.66 -39.10 -18.60
C SER A 82 51.31 -39.05 -20.10
N PRO A 83 52.27 -39.22 -21.02
CA PRO A 83 51.96 -39.27 -22.43
C PRO A 83 51.27 -40.61 -22.74
N SER A 84 50.18 -40.55 -23.49
CA SER A 84 49.55 -41.75 -24.05
C SER A 84 50.48 -42.43 -25.07
N PRO A 85 50.46 -43.77 -25.19
CA PRO A 85 51.34 -44.53 -26.07
C PRO A 85 51.05 -44.33 -27.56
#